data_AF-A0A2W0EUY1-F1
#
_entry.id   AF-A0A2W0EUY1-F1
#
_cell.length_a   1.000
_cell.length_b   1.000
_cell.length_c   1.000
_cell.angle_alpha   90.00
_cell.angle_beta   90.00
_cell.angle_gamma   90.00
#
_symmetry.space_group_name_H-M   'P 1'
#
loop_
_entity.id
_entity.type
_entity.pdbx_description
1 polymer ?
#
loop_
_entity_poly.entity_id
_entity_poly.type
_entity_poly.pdbx_seq_one_letter_code
_entity_poly.pdbx_strand_id
1 'polypeptide(L)' 'MTIQLHEGQRLVYQTDGQGFYVGEAAADPDPQNPGNWLVPAGCVDMKPPIITGGKRPQWCVYKWKLINP' A
#
# COMPACT_ATOMS: atom_id res chain seq x y z
N MET A 1 6.97 -11.28 -5.40
CA MET A 1 7.03 -10.52 -6.67
C MET A 1 7.19 -9.07 -6.28
N THR A 2 8.33 -8.46 -6.58
CA THR A 2 8.58 -7.04 -6.33
C THR A 2 8.20 -6.28 -7.59
N ILE A 3 7.37 -5.24 -7.47
CA ILE A 3 6.96 -4.47 -8.64
C ILE A 3 8.15 -3.67 -9.20
N GLN A 4 8.25 -3.55 -10.52
CA GLN A 4 9.18 -2.61 -11.15
C GLN A 4 8.47 -1.27 -11.29
N LEU A 5 9.03 -0.22 -10.69
CA LEU A 5 8.50 1.14 -10.81
C LEU A 5 9.08 1.81 -12.06
N HIS A 6 8.26 2.57 -12.77
CA HIS A 6 8.70 3.47 -13.83
C HIS A 6 9.07 4.85 -13.27
N GLU A 7 9.70 5.68 -14.10
CA GLU A 7 10.12 7.03 -13.71
C GLU A 7 8.93 7.85 -13.19
N GLY A 8 9.09 8.45 -12.01
CA GLY A 8 8.07 9.28 -11.35
C GLY A 8 7.00 8.51 -10.56
N GLN A 9 6.90 7.19 -10.71
CA GLN A 9 5.94 6.38 -9.95
C GLN A 9 6.36 6.22 -8.48
N ARG A 10 5.37 6.06 -7.60
CA ARG A 10 5.56 5.82 -6.17
C ARG A 10 5.06 4.44 -5.77
N LEU A 11 5.81 3.78 -4.89
CA LEU A 11 5.39 2.54 -4.26
C LEU A 11 4.23 2.79 -3.29
N VAL A 12 3.15 2.05 -3.46
CA VAL A 12 1.99 1.98 -2.56
C VAL A 12 1.66 0.53 -2.24
N TYR A 13 0.75 0.31 -1.30
CA TYR A 13 0.50 -1.01 -0.71
C TYR A 13 -0.98 -1.35 -0.82
N GLN A 14 -1.28 -2.40 -1.57
CA GLN A 14 -2.64 -2.86 -1.81
C GLN A 14 -3.20 -3.60 -0.59
N THR A 15 -4.48 -3.32 -0.32
CA THR A 15 -5.29 -4.03 0.65
C THR A 15 -6.45 -4.79 -0.01
N ASP A 16 -6.91 -5.86 0.61
CA ASP A 16 -8.14 -6.53 0.22
C ASP A 16 -9.38 -5.77 0.71
N GLY A 17 -10.58 -6.30 0.43
CA GLY A 17 -11.84 -5.69 0.87
C GLY A 17 -12.02 -5.60 2.40
N GLN A 18 -11.19 -6.30 3.18
CA GLN A 18 -11.17 -6.23 4.64
C GLN A 18 -9.99 -5.39 5.17
N GLY A 19 -9.17 -4.82 4.30
CA GLY A 19 -8.01 -4.01 4.66
C GLY A 19 -6.72 -4.80 4.90
N PHE A 20 -6.67 -6.12 4.65
CA PHE A 20 -5.42 -6.88 4.81
C PHE A 20 -4.45 -6.60 3.68
N TYR A 21 -3.17 -6.48 4.01
CA TYR A 21 -2.12 -6.30 3.02
C TYR A 21 -2.04 -7.48 2.06
N VAL A 22 -2.06 -7.20 0.75
CA VAL A 22 -2.02 -8.21 -0.32
C VAL A 22 -0.75 -8.12 -1.16
N GLY A 23 -0.19 -6.92 -1.33
CA GLY A 23 1.00 -6.72 -2.15
C GLY A 23 1.36 -5.27 -2.41
N GLU A 24 2.44 -5.09 -3.16
CA GLU A 24 2.92 -3.80 -3.64
C GLU A 24 2.15 -3.39 -4.91
N ALA A 25 1.89 -2.10 -5.08
CA ALA A 25 1.35 -1.51 -6.30
C ALA A 25 2.04 -0.17 -6.62
N ALA A 26 1.87 0.32 -7.84
CA ALA A 26 2.42 1.58 -8.30
C ALA A 26 1.33 2.66 -8.30
N ALA A 27 1.69 3.86 -7.83
CA ALA A 27 0.89 5.07 -8.00
C ALA A 27 1.59 6.00 -8.99
N ASP A 28 0.85 6.44 -10.01
CA ASP A 28 1.35 7.39 -11.01
C ASP A 28 1.35 8.82 -10.46
N PRO A 29 2.28 9.68 -10.91
CA PRO A 29 2.23 11.09 -10.57
C PRO A 29 0.96 11.74 -11.13
N ASP A 30 0.37 12.66 -10.39
CA ASP A 30 -0.81 13.41 -10.83
C ASP A 30 -0.39 14.50 -11.84
N PRO A 31 -0.81 14.39 -13.12
CA PRO A 31 -0.41 15.37 -14.14
C PRO A 31 -1.04 16.75 -13.93
N GLN A 32 -2.10 16.86 -13.13
CA GLN A 32 -2.80 18.12 -12.86
C GLN A 32 -2.29 18.79 -11.59
N ASN A 33 -1.66 18.04 -10.69
CA ASN A 33 -1.14 18.54 -9.42
C ASN A 33 0.27 18.01 -9.15
N PRO A 34 1.31 18.71 -9.64
CA PRO A 34 2.70 18.29 -9.46
C PRO A 34 3.05 18.08 -7.98
N GLY A 35 3.65 16.93 -7.68
CA GLY A 35 3.98 16.53 -6.30
C GLY A 35 2.86 15.73 -5.60
N ASN A 36 1.75 15.47 -6.27
CA ASN A 36 0.73 14.53 -5.83
C ASN A 36 0.80 13.22 -6.64
N TRP A 37 0.25 12.13 -6.09
CA TRP A 37 0.19 10.81 -6.74
C TRP A 37 -1.24 10.28 -6.75
N LEU A 38 -1.60 9.62 -7.85
CA LEU A 38 -2.87 8.94 -8.04
C LEU A 38 -2.80 7.55 -7.38
N VAL A 39 -3.13 7.50 -6.09
CA VAL A 39 -3.18 6.24 -5.33
C VAL A 39 -4.35 5.38 -5.84
N PRO A 40 -4.11 4.14 -6.31
CA PRO A 40 -5.18 3.27 -6.76
C PRO A 40 -6.18 2.94 -5.65
N ALA A 41 -7.42 2.63 -6.03
CA ALA A 41 -8.43 2.20 -5.07
C ALA A 41 -7.96 0.98 -4.26
N GLY A 42 -8.19 1.00 -2.95
CA GLY A 42 -7.75 -0.06 -2.05
C GLY A 42 -6.25 -0.06 -1.74
N CYS A 43 -5.48 0.94 -2.19
CA CYS A 43 -4.09 1.11 -1.81
C CYS A 43 -3.89 2.17 -0.72
N VAL A 44 -2.78 2.04 0.01
CA VAL A 44 -2.31 3.02 0.99
C VAL A 44 -0.85 3.36 0.73
N ASP A 45 -0.43 4.56 1.06
CA ASP A 45 0.94 5.04 0.80
C ASP A 45 1.91 4.77 1.98
N MET A 46 1.40 4.22 3.08
CA MET A 46 2.19 3.83 4.24
C MET A 46 2.65 2.38 4.15
N LYS A 47 3.95 2.16 4.35
CA LYS A 47 4.56 0.83 4.34
C LYS A 47 3.99 -0.07 5.44
N PRO A 48 3.56 -1.31 5.13
CA PRO A 48 3.12 -2.25 6.15
C PRO A 48 4.30 -2.62 7.08
N PRO A 49 4.02 -2.92 8.35
CA PRO A 49 5.02 -3.43 9.27
C PRO A 49 5.56 -4.78 8.79
N ILE A 50 6.77 -5.12 9.23
CA ILE A 50 7.37 -6.43 8.99
C ILE A 50 6.49 -7.50 9.66
N ILE A 51 6.11 -8.50 8.88
CA ILE A 51 5.31 -9.62 9.35
C ILE A 51 6.19 -10.51 10.24
N THR A 52 5.84 -10.62 11.52
CA THR A 52 6.49 -11.53 12.48
C THR A 52 5.45 -12.42 13.15
N GLY A 53 5.80 -13.69 13.39
CA GLY A 53 4.99 -14.60 14.22
C GLY A 53 3.60 -14.95 13.68
N GLY A 54 3.42 -15.11 12.36
CA GLY A 54 2.16 -15.58 11.77
C GLY A 54 1.01 -14.56 11.74
N LYS A 55 1.26 -13.30 12.12
CA LYS A 55 0.29 -12.21 12.05
C LYS A 55 0.18 -11.66 10.63
N ARG A 56 -0.94 -11.04 10.29
CA ARG A 56 -1.09 -10.30 9.02
C ARG A 56 -1.28 -8.81 9.26
N PRO A 57 -0.70 -7.93 8.43
CA PRO A 57 -0.95 -6.50 8.51
C PRO A 57 -2.36 -6.20 8.00
N GLN A 58 -3.15 -5.48 8.78
CA GLN A 58 -4.46 -4.95 8.40
C GLN A 58 -4.44 -3.43 8.54
N TRP A 59 -4.89 -2.72 7.51
CA TRP A 59 -5.10 -1.28 7.55
C TRP A 59 -6.37 -0.95 8.32
N CYS A 60 -6.22 -0.33 9.48
CA CYS A 60 -7.32 0.02 10.38
C CYS A 60 -7.27 1.51 10.70
N VAL A 61 -8.15 2.30 10.08
CA VAL A 61 -8.33 3.74 10.37
C VAL A 61 -6.99 4.48 10.38
N TYR A 62 -6.41 4.63 9.18
CA TYR A 62 -5.16 5.36 8.95
C TYR A 62 -3.89 4.78 9.62
N LYS A 63 -3.91 3.53 10.06
CA LYS A 63 -2.72 2.85 10.58
C LYS A 63 -2.74 1.35 10.35
N TRP A 64 -1.55 0.75 10.23
CA TRP A 64 -1.40 -0.69 10.22
C TRP A 64 -1.55 -1.29 11.63
N LYS A 65 -2.21 -2.43 11.71
CA LYS A 65 -2.25 -3.31 12.89
C LYS A 65 -1.83 -4.72 12.48
N LEU A 66 -1.13 -5.41 13.38
CA LEU A 66 -0.82 -6.83 13.21
C LEU A 66 -1.93 -7.66 13.86
N ILE A 67 -2.66 -8.43 13.04
CA ILE A 67 -3.82 -9.21 13.45
C ILE A 67 -3.46 -10.70 13.36
N ASN A 68 -3.88 -11.47 14.36
CA ASN A 68 -3.83 -12.93 14.29
C ASN A 68 -5.01 -13.38 13.41
N PRO A 69 -4.78 -14.14 12.32
CA PRO A 69 -5.86 -14.69 11.52
C PRO A 69 -6.73 -15.68 12.32
#